data_AF-A0A3N5G4F2-F1
#
_entry.id   AF-A0A3N5G4F2-F1
#
_cell.length_a   1.000
_cell.length_b   1.000
_cell.length_c   1.000
_cell.angle_alpha   90.00
_cell.angle_beta   90.00
_cell.angle_gamma   90.00
#
_symmetry.space_group_name_H-M   'P 1'
#
loop_
_entity.id
_entity.type
_entity.pdbx_description
1 polymer ?
#
loop_
_entity_poly.entity_id
_entity_poly.type
_entity_poly.pdbx_seq_one_letter_code
_entity_poly.pdbx_strand_id
1 'polypeptide(L)' 'TAFRKRPGRTEYQRARLMRNADGTMTVRSTGSQGSGVLRSMSEANCIVVLHHDQGSVAAGDQVDCIAFDGLV' A
#
# COMPACT_ATOMS: atom_id res chain seq x y z
N THR A 1 -2.63 -5.42 7.53
CA THR A 1 -4.03 -5.60 7.07
C THR A 1 -3.98 -6.03 5.63
N ALA A 2 -4.84 -6.95 5.19
CA ALA A 2 -4.88 -7.42 3.81
C ALA A 2 -5.25 -6.30 2.81
N PHE A 3 -4.66 -6.29 1.62
CA PHE A 3 -5.06 -5.40 0.54
C PHE A 3 -6.09 -6.09 -0.35
N ARG A 4 -7.27 -5.49 -0.46
CA ARG A 4 -8.35 -6.03 -1.30
C ARG A 4 -8.17 -5.56 -2.72
N LYS A 5 -8.24 -6.49 -3.67
CA LYS A 5 -8.17 -6.20 -5.11
C LYS A 5 -9.00 -7.20 -5.91
N ARG A 6 -9.53 -6.71 -7.03
CA ARG A 6 -10.08 -7.54 -8.11
C ARG A 6 -9.07 -7.60 -9.27
N PRO A 7 -8.81 -8.77 -9.86
CA PRO A 7 -8.03 -8.88 -11.10
C PRO A 7 -8.62 -8.03 -12.24
N GLY A 8 -7.77 -7.67 -13.22
CA GLY A 8 -8.18 -6.95 -14.44
C GLY A 8 -7.84 -5.45 -14.46
N ARG A 9 -7.10 -4.96 -13.46
CA ARG A 9 -6.48 -3.63 -13.48
C ARG A 9 -5.30 -3.57 -12.51
N THR A 10 -4.32 -2.72 -12.83
CA THR A 10 -3.29 -2.32 -11.86
C THR A 10 -3.88 -1.30 -10.90
N GLU A 11 -3.68 -1.50 -9.60
CA GLU A 11 -4.14 -0.57 -8.57
C GLU A 11 -2.95 0.03 -7.82
N TYR A 12 -3.03 1.35 -7.59
CA TYR A 12 -2.05 2.10 -6.82
C TYR A 12 -2.69 2.47 -5.48
N GLN A 13 -2.53 1.59 -4.50
CA GLN A 13 -3.15 1.74 -3.18
C GLN A 13 -2.22 2.49 -2.22
N ARG A 14 -2.78 3.44 -1.49
CA ARG A 14 -2.09 4.29 -0.52
C ARG A 14 -1.85 3.56 0.79
N ALA A 15 -0.62 3.64 1.30
CA ALA A 15 -0.21 2.93 2.49
C ALA A 15 0.79 3.74 3.34
N ARG A 16 1.00 3.25 4.56
CA ARG A 16 2.10 3.62 5.45
C ARG A 16 3.16 2.53 5.41
N LEU A 17 4.33 2.85 4.88
CA LEU A 17 5.59 2.12 5.02
C LEU A 17 6.18 2.41 6.40
N MET A 18 6.61 1.36 7.09
CA MET A 18 7.21 1.40 8.41
C MET A 18 8.43 0.49 8.43
N ARG A 19 9.48 0.92 9.12
CA ARG A 19 10.64 0.07 9.42
C ARG A 19 10.46 -0.55 10.80
N ASN A 20 10.56 -1.87 10.87
CA ASN A 20 10.51 -2.63 12.11
C ASN A 20 11.87 -2.61 12.83
N ALA A 21 11.88 -3.04 14.10
CA ALA A 21 13.08 -3.10 14.92
C ALA A 21 14.16 -4.06 14.38
N ASP A 22 13.76 -5.09 13.64
CA ASP A 22 14.65 -6.03 12.95
C ASP A 22 15.19 -5.50 11.61
N GLY A 23 14.84 -4.26 11.24
CA GLY A 23 15.24 -3.61 10.01
C GLY A 23 14.37 -3.97 8.80
N THR A 24 13.39 -4.86 8.93
CA THR A 24 12.45 -5.20 7.85
C THR A 24 11.49 -4.05 7.58
N MET A 25 11.05 -3.92 6.33
CA MET A 25 10.05 -2.95 5.93
C MET A 25 8.69 -3.62 5.87
N THR A 26 7.68 -2.99 6.47
CA THR A 26 6.29 -3.43 6.39
C THR A 26 5.40 -2.31 5.92
N VAL A 27 4.30 -2.67 5.25
CA VAL A 27 3.31 -1.71 4.79
C VAL A 27 1.95 -1.98 5.44
N ARG A 28 1.22 -0.90 5.71
CA ARG A 28 -0.15 -0.96 6.21
C ARG A 28 -1.03 -0.04 5.37
N SER A 29 -2.16 -0.57 4.86
CA SER A 29 -3.16 0.25 4.18
C SER A 29 -3.64 1.42 5.06
N THR A 30 -3.90 2.56 4.45
CA THR A 30 -4.54 3.73 5.09
C THR A 30 -6.05 3.58 5.27
N GLY A 31 -6.61 2.40 5.02
CA GLY A 31 -8.05 2.15 5.05
C GLY A 31 -8.67 2.42 3.69
N SER A 32 -9.70 3.26 3.62
CA SER A 32 -10.46 3.49 2.38
C SER A 32 -9.58 4.03 1.25
N GLN A 33 -9.63 3.35 0.10
CA GLN A 33 -8.79 3.62 -1.09
C GLN A 33 -9.53 4.37 -2.20
N GLY A 34 -10.76 4.85 -1.96
CA GLY A 34 -11.47 5.67 -2.93
C GLY A 34 -10.70 6.94 -3.28
N SER A 35 -10.69 7.34 -4.55
CA SER A 35 -9.94 8.52 -5.03
C SER A 35 -10.42 9.83 -4.40
N GLY A 36 -11.69 9.92 -4.01
CA GLY A 36 -12.24 11.07 -3.28
C GLY A 36 -11.86 11.15 -1.80
N VAL A 37 -11.16 10.15 -1.25
CA VAL A 37 -10.79 10.11 0.17
C VAL A 37 -9.45 10.81 0.39
N LEU A 38 -9.48 12.13 0.51
CA LEU A 38 -8.27 12.95 0.66
C LEU A 38 -7.46 12.63 1.92
N ARG A 39 -8.13 12.21 3.01
CA ARG A 39 -7.45 11.79 4.25
C ARG A 39 -6.40 10.71 3.98
N SER A 40 -6.69 9.77 3.08
CA SER A 40 -5.78 8.68 2.73
C SER A 40 -4.50 9.15 2.00
N MET A 41 -4.50 10.35 1.42
CA MET A 41 -3.31 10.96 0.80
C MET A 41 -2.36 11.52 1.86
N SER A 42 -2.89 12.31 2.80
CA SER A 42 -2.11 12.87 3.91
C SER A 42 -1.61 11.78 4.87
N GLU A 43 -2.43 10.74 5.05
CA GLU A 43 -2.08 9.58 5.87
C GLU A 43 -1.21 8.54 5.16
N ALA A 44 -0.82 8.72 3.89
CA ALA A 44 0.09 7.80 3.21
C ALA A 44 1.50 8.37 3.10
N ASN A 45 2.50 7.49 3.12
CA ASN A 45 3.89 7.84 2.79
C ASN A 45 4.44 6.95 1.66
N CYS A 46 3.61 6.08 1.10
CA CYS A 46 3.96 5.24 -0.03
C CYS A 46 2.72 4.78 -0.82
N ILE A 47 2.98 4.22 -1.98
CA ILE A 47 2.02 3.54 -2.85
C ILE A 47 2.41 2.07 -2.95
N VAL A 48 1.49 1.19 -2.57
CA VAL A 48 1.56 -0.22 -2.90
C VAL A 48 1.02 -0.44 -4.31
N VAL A 49 1.82 -1.10 -5.15
CA VAL A 49 1.45 -1.44 -6.53
C VAL A 49 0.89 -2.85 -6.54
N LEU A 50 -0.37 -2.99 -6.96
CA LEU A 50 -1.01 -4.29 -7.12
C LEU A 50 -1.22 -4.55 -8.61
N HIS A 51 -0.53 -5.55 -9.16
CA HIS A 51 -0.42 -5.77 -10.61
C HIS A 51 -1.71 -6.24 -11.29
N HIS A 52 -1.77 -6.13 -12.62
CA HIS A 52 -3.00 -6.35 -13.41
C HIS A 52 -3.76 -7.63 -13.04
N ASP A 53 -3.08 -8.78 -13.10
CA ASP A 53 -3.66 -10.11 -12.88
C ASP A 53 -3.75 -10.52 -11.39
N GLN A 54 -3.20 -9.71 -10.49
CA GLN A 54 -3.10 -10.02 -9.07
C GLN A 54 -4.48 -9.98 -8.37
N GLY A 55 -4.69 -10.91 -7.43
CA GLY A 55 -5.84 -10.94 -6.53
C GLY A 55 -5.64 -10.07 -5.28
N SER A 56 -6.40 -10.37 -4.22
CA SER A 56 -6.15 -9.75 -2.91
C SER A 56 -4.84 -10.25 -2.32
N VAL A 57 -4.19 -9.41 -1.51
CA VAL A 57 -2.93 -9.71 -0.84
C VAL A 57 -3.19 -9.94 0.65
N ALA A 58 -2.72 -11.06 1.19
CA ALA A 58 -2.86 -11.38 2.61
C ALA A 58 -1.82 -10.64 3.45
N ALA A 59 -2.04 -10.58 4.77
CA ALA A 59 -1.02 -10.06 5.66
C ALA A 59 0.17 -11.03 5.68
N GLY A 60 1.38 -10.50 5.51
CA GLY A 60 2.61 -11.29 5.44
C GLY A 60 3.13 -11.51 4.02
N ASP A 61 2.27 -11.35 3.01
CA ASP A 61 2.68 -11.43 1.60
C ASP A 61 3.55 -10.22 1.23
N GLN A 62 4.50 -10.45 0.32
CA GLN A 62 5.32 -9.39 -0.24
C GLN A 62 4.54 -8.57 -1.27
N VAL A 63 4.84 -7.27 -1.32
CA VAL A 63 4.25 -6.34 -2.28
C VAL A 63 5.30 -5.35 -2.77
N ASP A 64 5.11 -4.89 -4.00
CA ASP A 64 5.87 -3.77 -4.54
C ASP A 64 5.36 -2.46 -3.92
N CYS A 65 6.30 -1.60 -3.57
CA CYS A 65 6.02 -0.34 -2.88
C CYS A 65 6.89 0.77 -3.44
N ILE A 66 6.26 1.88 -3.78
CA ILE A 66 6.91 3.12 -4.20
C ILE A 66 6.81 4.09 -3.03
N ALA A 67 7.94 4.38 -2.41
CA ALA A 67 8.03 5.35 -1.32
C ALA A 67 7.83 6.77 -1.88
N PHE A 68 7.15 7.65 -1.12
CA PHE A 68 7.10 9.06 -1.49
C PHE A 68 8.47 9.72 -1.28
N ASP A 69 8.79 10.67 -2.16
CA ASP A 69 9.99 11.49 -1.99
C ASP A 69 9.90 12.31 -0.70
N GLY A 70 11.03 12.51 -0.01
CA GLY A 70 11.08 13.24 1.25
C GLY A 70 10.54 12.48 2.47
N LEU A 71 10.59 11.15 2.48
CA LEU A 71 10.45 10.35 3.71
C LEU A 71 11.62 10.65 4.66
N VAL A 72 11.44 11.66 5.52
CA VAL A 72 12.33 12.01 6.65
C VAL A 72 12.00 11.21 7.89
#